data_AF-A0A8C5U8I4-F1
#
_entry.id   AF-A0A8C5U8I4-F1
#
_cell.length_a   1.000
_cell.length_b   1.000
_cell.length_c   1.000
_cell.angle_alpha   90.00
_cell.angle_beta   90.00
_cell.angle_gamma   90.00
#
_symmetry.space_group_name_H-M   'P 1'
#
loop_
_entity.id
_entity.type
_entity.pdbx_description
1 polymer ?
#
loop_
_entity_poly.entity_id
_entity_poly.type
_entity_poly.pdbx_seq_one_letter_code
_entity_poly.pdbx_strand_id
1 'polypeptide(L)'
;PSDREGGSGSSCDKWPLCHIILQRQSCGAGTPAWLCSQVQSVVCKKLSDGSTVPGHFCGADPKAPERQRPCNTEPCPPAWVIGNWSECSRSCNEGVRTRSVFCKRKISASEEKTLDDASCSQPRPKMLEPCNNQTCPPEWVALDWSECTPSCGPGFRHRIVLCKSGDHSVTLPTAQCHEATKPPTSMRCNLRRCPPPRWVTGEWGECSAQCGLGQQRRSVQCLAHTGQPSMECVESLQPPGMQQCESKCESGPTDNPEECKDVNKVAYCPLVLKFKFCSRTYFRQMCCKTCQGH
;
A
#
# COMPACT_ATOMS: atom_id res chain seq x y z
N PRO A 1 -107.17 26.05 -14.74
CA PRO A 1 -108.09 26.72 -13.80
C PRO A 1 -107.30 27.62 -12.87
N SER A 2 -107.39 28.92 -13.15
CA SER A 2 -107.00 30.03 -12.28
C SER A 2 -107.56 29.85 -10.87
N ASP A 3 -106.85 30.31 -9.85
CA ASP A 3 -107.27 31.53 -9.15
C ASP A 3 -106.25 32.05 -8.14
N ARG A 4 -106.38 33.36 -7.94
CA ARG A 4 -105.48 34.35 -7.34
C ARG A 4 -106.10 34.83 -6.02
N GLU A 5 -105.28 35.51 -5.21
CA GLU A 5 -105.60 36.42 -4.08
C GLU A 5 -105.93 35.78 -2.72
N GLY A 6 -105.50 36.33 -1.58
CA GLY A 6 -104.77 37.57 -1.27
C GLY A 6 -104.83 37.79 0.25
N GLY A 7 -103.87 38.50 0.86
CA GLY A 7 -103.95 38.80 2.30
C GLY A 7 -102.65 39.26 2.96
N SER A 8 -102.39 40.55 2.86
CA SER A 8 -101.33 41.34 3.46
C SER A 8 -101.30 41.34 5.00
N GLY A 9 -100.10 41.50 5.58
CA GLY A 9 -99.93 41.83 6.99
C GLY A 9 -98.48 42.14 7.35
N SER A 10 -97.94 43.23 6.81
CA SER A 10 -96.68 43.83 7.30
C SER A 10 -96.96 44.64 8.56
N SER A 11 -96.37 44.25 9.70
CA SER A 11 -96.19 45.14 10.86
C SER A 11 -94.72 45.17 11.25
N CYS A 12 -94.19 46.38 11.33
CA CYS A 12 -92.83 46.70 11.69
C CYS A 12 -92.54 46.35 13.15
N ASP A 13 -91.50 45.56 13.40
CA ASP A 13 -90.78 45.61 14.67
C ASP A 13 -89.30 45.82 14.40
N LYS A 14 -88.82 46.98 14.86
CA LYS A 14 -87.41 47.36 14.95
C LYS A 14 -86.75 46.45 15.98
N TRP A 15 -85.91 45.50 15.56
CA TRP A 15 -85.14 44.68 16.48
C TRP A 15 -83.74 45.28 16.65
N PRO A 16 -83.32 45.71 17.86
CA PRO A 16 -81.90 45.95 18.13
C PRO A 16 -81.23 44.57 18.23
N LEU A 17 -80.76 44.05 17.10
CA LEU A 17 -80.09 42.75 17.06
C LEU A 17 -78.69 42.90 17.66
N CYS A 18 -78.44 42.12 18.70
CA CYS A 18 -77.23 42.17 19.52
C CYS A 18 -76.04 41.56 18.78
N HIS A 19 -74.87 42.19 18.86
CA HIS A 19 -73.63 41.72 18.24
C HIS A 19 -73.07 40.51 18.98
N ILE A 20 -72.89 39.38 18.28
CA ILE A 20 -72.13 38.24 18.82
C ILE A 20 -70.76 38.21 18.15
N ILE A 21 -69.73 38.18 18.98
CA ILE A 21 -68.34 37.99 18.59
C ILE A 21 -68.14 36.49 18.36
N LEU A 22 -67.94 36.07 17.11
CA LEU A 22 -67.53 34.70 16.78
C LEU A 22 -66.02 34.67 16.55
N GLN A 23 -65.33 33.80 17.29
CA GLN A 23 -63.95 33.43 16.95
C GLN A 23 -63.98 32.22 16.03
N ARG A 24 -63.51 32.38 14.80
CA ARG A 24 -63.34 31.28 13.85
C ARG A 24 -61.87 31.10 13.54
N GLN A 25 -61.40 29.86 13.56
CA GLN A 25 -60.07 29.50 13.13
C GLN A 25 -60.09 29.38 11.61
N SER A 26 -59.41 30.30 10.91
CA SER A 26 -59.29 30.26 9.46
C SER A 26 -57.97 29.58 9.11
N CYS A 27 -58.06 28.32 8.70
CA CYS A 27 -56.97 27.54 8.12
C CYS A 27 -57.41 27.15 6.71
N GLY A 28 -56.73 27.64 5.67
CA GLY A 28 -56.98 27.18 4.31
C GLY A 28 -56.61 25.69 4.18
N ALA A 29 -57.26 24.98 3.26
CA ALA A 29 -56.84 23.62 2.95
C ALA A 29 -55.38 23.64 2.45
N GLY A 30 -54.49 22.96 3.17
CA GLY A 30 -53.04 22.96 2.88
C GLY A 30 -52.22 24.06 3.55
N THR A 31 -52.80 24.94 4.37
CA THR A 31 -52.03 25.91 5.16
C THR A 31 -51.45 25.27 6.43
N PRO A 32 -50.14 25.43 6.72
CA PRO A 32 -49.53 25.03 7.98
C PRO A 32 -50.26 25.63 9.20
N ALA A 33 -50.34 24.89 10.31
CA ALA A 33 -51.16 25.26 11.47
C ALA A 33 -50.85 26.67 12.04
N TRP A 34 -49.63 27.19 11.88
CA TRP A 34 -49.20 28.52 12.33
C TRP A 34 -49.49 29.67 11.34
N LEU A 35 -49.92 29.37 10.13
CA LEU A 35 -50.53 30.35 9.21
C LEU A 35 -52.04 30.49 9.44
N CYS A 36 -52.60 29.69 10.35
CA CYS A 36 -53.96 29.88 10.78
C CYS A 36 -54.09 31.19 11.56
N SER A 37 -55.10 31.97 11.23
CA SER A 37 -55.49 33.14 12.00
C SER A 37 -56.77 32.86 12.76
N GLN A 38 -56.85 33.37 13.98
CA GLN A 38 -58.10 33.45 14.69
C GLN A 38 -58.73 34.77 14.28
N VAL A 39 -59.85 34.64 13.58
CA VAL A 39 -60.61 35.75 13.05
C VAL A 39 -61.77 36.00 14.00
N GLN A 40 -61.76 37.18 14.62
CA GLN A 40 -62.85 37.65 15.44
C GLN A 40 -63.78 38.49 14.57
N SER A 41 -64.94 37.92 14.23
CA SER A 41 -65.95 38.57 13.38
C SER A 41 -67.23 38.87 14.17
N VAL A 42 -67.87 39.98 13.84
CA VAL A 42 -69.15 40.37 14.41
C VAL A 42 -70.26 39.88 13.50
N VAL A 43 -71.15 39.04 14.02
CA VAL A 43 -72.29 38.51 13.26
C VAL A 43 -73.62 39.00 13.82
N CYS A 44 -74.59 39.17 12.93
CA CYS A 44 -75.94 39.51 13.29
C CYS A 44 -76.71 38.24 13.64
N LYS A 45 -77.34 38.17 14.81
CA LYS A 45 -78.18 37.02 15.18
C LYS A 45 -79.57 37.43 15.60
N LYS A 46 -80.56 36.63 15.24
CA LYS A 46 -81.96 36.83 15.59
C LYS A 46 -82.18 36.51 17.08
N LEU A 47 -82.84 37.41 17.82
CA LEU A 47 -83.04 37.27 19.27
C LEU A 47 -83.95 36.10 19.67
N SER A 48 -84.86 35.68 18.78
CA SER A 48 -85.84 34.64 19.07
C SER A 48 -85.26 33.23 19.10
N ASP A 49 -84.28 32.94 18.24
CA ASP A 49 -83.77 31.59 18.01
C ASP A 49 -82.23 31.52 17.93
N GLY A 50 -81.55 32.67 18.06
CA GLY A 50 -80.10 32.75 18.01
C GLY A 50 -79.48 32.40 16.66
N SER A 51 -80.27 32.33 15.58
CA SER A 51 -79.79 32.03 14.23
C SER A 51 -79.03 33.23 13.65
N THR A 52 -77.95 32.95 12.90
CA THR A 52 -77.15 33.99 12.24
C THR A 52 -77.85 34.48 10.98
N VAL A 53 -78.03 35.79 10.85
CA VAL A 53 -78.66 36.44 9.71
C VAL A 53 -77.67 37.38 8.99
N PRO A 54 -77.91 37.72 7.71
CA PRO A 54 -77.10 38.69 6.99
C PRO A 54 -77.03 40.07 7.67
N GLY A 55 -75.92 40.78 7.49
CA GLY A 55 -75.63 42.02 8.21
C GLY A 55 -76.64 43.16 8.02
N HIS A 56 -77.40 43.17 6.91
CA HIS A 56 -78.41 44.21 6.63
C HIS A 56 -79.66 44.12 7.54
N PHE A 57 -79.82 43.03 8.28
CA PHE A 57 -80.87 42.90 9.30
C PHE A 57 -80.48 43.52 10.65
N CYS A 58 -79.19 43.78 10.88
CA CYS A 58 -78.71 44.56 12.02
C CYS A 58 -78.71 46.05 11.65
N GLY A 59 -79.06 46.92 12.60
CA GLY A 59 -79.05 48.37 12.41
C GLY A 59 -77.69 48.90 11.93
N ALA A 60 -77.69 50.06 11.27
CA ALA A 60 -76.52 50.69 10.67
C ALA A 60 -75.54 51.29 11.70
N ASP A 61 -75.17 50.55 12.74
CA ASP A 61 -74.03 50.85 13.60
C ASP A 61 -72.72 50.52 12.85
N PRO A 62 -71.62 51.26 13.05
CA PRO A 62 -70.41 51.08 12.30
C PRO A 62 -69.86 49.68 12.55
N LYS A 63 -69.74 48.91 11.47
CA LYS A 63 -69.17 47.55 11.43
C LYS A 63 -67.83 47.58 12.16
N ALA A 64 -67.80 47.05 13.39
CA ALA A 64 -66.56 46.93 14.15
C ALA A 64 -65.54 46.17 13.29
N PRO A 65 -64.29 46.66 13.17
CA PRO A 65 -63.31 46.06 12.28
C PRO A 65 -63.03 44.62 12.72
N GLU A 66 -62.96 43.73 11.74
CA GLU A 66 -62.58 42.34 11.94
C GLU A 66 -61.17 42.30 12.55
N ARG A 67 -61.04 41.71 13.74
CA ARG A 67 -59.75 41.58 14.42
C ARG A 67 -59.17 40.20 14.11
N GLN A 68 -58.08 40.18 13.36
CA GLN A 68 -57.28 38.99 13.13
C GLN A 68 -56.14 38.93 14.14
N ARG A 69 -55.95 37.76 14.77
CA ARG A 69 -54.72 37.44 15.51
C ARG A 69 -54.06 36.18 14.93
N PRO A 70 -52.72 36.13 14.87
CA PRO A 70 -52.01 34.92 14.48
C PRO A 70 -52.22 33.81 15.52
N CYS A 71 -52.34 32.56 15.07
CA CYS A 71 -52.37 31.38 15.93
C CYS A 71 -51.03 30.65 15.91
N ASN A 72 -50.74 29.87 16.96
CA ASN A 72 -49.48 29.14 17.09
C ASN A 72 -48.25 30.06 16.94
N THR A 73 -48.30 31.20 17.62
CA THR A 73 -47.21 32.18 17.70
C THR A 73 -46.00 31.66 18.48
N GLU A 74 -46.17 30.58 19.23
CA GLU A 74 -45.10 29.95 19.99
C GLU A 74 -44.32 28.97 19.10
N PRO A 75 -42.97 29.03 19.09
CA PRO A 75 -42.13 28.10 18.34
C PRO A 75 -42.45 26.66 18.71
N CYS A 76 -42.45 25.77 17.72
CA CYS A 76 -42.65 24.35 17.99
C CYS A 76 -41.54 23.83 18.92
N PRO A 77 -41.81 22.80 19.76
CA PRO A 77 -40.77 22.16 20.55
C PRO A 77 -39.60 21.69 19.66
N PRO A 78 -38.36 21.78 20.14
CA PRO A 78 -37.19 21.34 19.40
C PRO A 78 -37.21 19.83 19.15
N ALA A 79 -36.82 19.43 17.95
CA ALA A 79 -36.80 18.02 17.54
C ALA A 79 -35.51 17.70 16.76
N TRP A 80 -35.13 16.41 16.79
CA TRP A 80 -34.01 15.91 16.01
C TRP A 80 -34.34 15.90 14.52
N VAL A 81 -33.49 16.56 13.73
CA VAL A 81 -33.50 16.48 12.28
C VAL A 81 -32.37 15.56 11.84
N ILE A 82 -32.74 14.46 11.20
CA ILE A 82 -31.84 13.37 10.78
C ILE A 82 -31.65 13.48 9.27
N GLY A 83 -30.41 13.66 8.85
CA GLY A 83 -30.02 13.64 7.44
C GLY A 83 -29.88 12.22 6.90
N ASN A 84 -29.68 12.13 5.60
CA ASN A 84 -29.42 10.86 4.94
C ASN A 84 -28.05 10.31 5.34
N TRP A 85 -27.92 8.99 5.26
CA TRP A 85 -26.63 8.33 5.39
C TRP A 85 -25.73 8.67 4.20
N SER A 86 -24.46 8.89 4.47
CA SER A 86 -23.39 8.93 3.47
C SER A 86 -23.20 7.55 2.84
N GLU A 87 -22.42 7.52 1.77
CA GLU A 87 -21.84 6.28 1.30
C GLU A 87 -20.96 5.65 2.39
N CYS A 88 -20.81 4.32 2.31
CA CYS A 88 -19.98 3.58 3.25
C CYS A 88 -18.51 3.91 3.02
N SER A 89 -17.74 4.14 4.09
CA SER A 89 -16.31 4.46 3.99
C SER A 89 -15.47 3.37 3.32
N ARG A 90 -15.96 2.12 3.30
CA ARG A 90 -15.33 0.97 2.65
C ARG A 90 -16.38 0.15 1.92
N SER A 91 -16.04 -0.43 0.78
CA SER A 91 -16.91 -1.36 0.04
C SER A 91 -16.93 -2.79 0.63
N CYS A 92 -15.98 -3.11 1.51
CA CYS A 92 -15.81 -4.39 2.22
C CYS A 92 -14.87 -4.17 3.42
N ASN A 93 -14.69 -5.19 4.28
CA ASN A 93 -13.92 -5.10 5.53
C ASN A 93 -14.42 -4.03 6.51
N GLU A 94 -15.72 -4.09 6.84
CA GLU A 94 -16.38 -3.33 7.91
C GLU A 94 -16.12 -1.82 7.84
N GLY A 95 -16.85 -1.16 6.94
CA GLY A 95 -16.87 0.29 6.82
C GLY A 95 -17.84 0.94 7.81
N VAL A 96 -17.86 2.27 7.80
CA VAL A 96 -18.78 3.08 8.59
C VAL A 96 -19.42 4.12 7.66
N ARG A 97 -20.73 4.28 7.76
CA ARG A 97 -21.46 5.39 7.13
C ARG A 97 -21.86 6.41 8.17
N THR A 98 -21.92 7.66 7.74
CA THR A 98 -22.14 8.81 8.62
C THR A 98 -23.40 9.55 8.20
N ARG A 99 -24.12 10.16 9.15
CA ARG A 99 -25.24 11.05 8.84
C ARG A 99 -25.25 12.26 9.74
N SER A 100 -25.84 13.34 9.27
CA SER A 100 -26.02 14.55 10.07
C SER A 100 -27.20 14.39 11.04
N VAL A 101 -27.01 14.77 12.30
CA VAL A 101 -28.07 14.78 13.32
C VAL A 101 -27.97 16.09 14.07
N PHE A 102 -28.99 16.95 13.91
CA PHE A 102 -29.05 18.28 14.50
C PHE A 102 -30.32 18.46 15.31
N CYS A 103 -30.23 19.06 16.49
CA CYS A 103 -31.41 19.52 17.21
C CYS A 103 -31.87 20.84 16.56
N LYS A 104 -33.10 20.88 16.04
CA LYS A 104 -33.64 22.08 15.40
C LYS A 104 -34.98 22.47 15.99
N ARG A 105 -35.23 23.78 16.03
CA ARG A 105 -36.52 24.36 16.41
C ARG A 105 -37.08 25.15 15.24
N LYS A 106 -38.33 24.88 14.87
CA LYS A 106 -39.06 25.67 13.89
C LYS A 106 -39.60 26.93 14.58
N ILE A 107 -39.02 28.08 14.23
CA ILE A 107 -39.40 29.39 14.78
C ILE A 107 -40.56 29.96 13.94
N SER A 108 -40.50 29.77 12.63
CA SER A 108 -41.57 30.15 11.69
C SER A 108 -41.62 29.18 10.50
N ALA A 109 -42.47 29.44 9.50
CA ALA A 109 -42.59 28.62 8.31
C ALA A 109 -41.29 28.51 7.49
N SER A 110 -40.46 29.55 7.52
CA SER A 110 -39.22 29.66 6.73
C SER A 110 -37.96 29.69 7.59
N GLU A 111 -38.11 29.84 8.91
CA GLU A 111 -36.98 29.99 9.83
C GLU A 111 -36.87 28.78 10.77
N GLU A 112 -35.77 28.05 10.60
CA GLU A 112 -35.33 27.00 11.51
C GLU A 112 -34.05 27.44 12.20
N LYS A 113 -33.99 27.22 13.51
CA LYS A 113 -32.77 27.45 14.28
C LYS A 113 -32.21 26.13 14.77
N THR A 114 -30.94 25.89 14.47
CA THR A 114 -30.16 24.81 15.08
C THR A 114 -29.82 25.19 16.52
N LEU A 115 -30.03 24.26 17.44
CA LEU A 115 -29.81 24.41 18.87
C LEU A 115 -28.80 23.38 19.37
N ASP A 116 -28.34 23.56 20.61
CA ASP A 116 -27.54 22.56 21.31
C ASP A 116 -28.35 21.28 21.54
N ASP A 117 -27.65 20.15 21.55
CA ASP A 117 -28.22 18.81 21.70
C ASP A 117 -29.10 18.67 22.96
N ALA A 118 -28.75 19.35 24.06
CA ALA A 118 -29.50 19.34 25.32
C ALA A 118 -30.91 19.94 25.20
N SER A 119 -31.18 20.71 24.14
CA SER A 119 -32.50 21.28 23.89
C SER A 119 -33.51 20.23 23.44
N CYS A 120 -33.06 19.11 22.87
CA CYS A 120 -33.92 18.01 22.42
C CYS A 120 -34.03 16.96 23.54
N SER A 121 -35.25 16.68 24.01
CA SER A 121 -35.48 15.76 25.15
C SER A 121 -35.25 14.29 24.82
N GLN A 122 -35.35 13.92 23.54
CA GLN A 122 -35.14 12.55 23.10
C GLN A 122 -33.64 12.23 23.00
N PRO A 123 -33.22 10.97 23.23
CA PRO A 123 -31.84 10.56 23.03
C PRO A 123 -31.34 10.90 21.63
N ARG A 124 -30.11 11.41 21.52
CA ARG A 124 -29.51 11.75 20.24
C ARG A 124 -29.42 10.49 19.35
N PRO A 125 -30.01 10.52 18.13
CA PRO A 125 -29.86 9.44 17.17
C PRO A 125 -28.40 9.16 16.82
N LYS A 126 -28.06 7.89 16.55
CA LYS A 126 -26.71 7.50 16.13
C LYS A 126 -26.30 8.23 14.86
N MET A 127 -25.09 8.79 14.86
CA MET A 127 -24.50 9.46 13.69
C MET A 127 -23.60 8.54 12.86
N LEU A 128 -23.20 7.40 13.42
CA LEU A 128 -22.33 6.41 12.81
C LEU A 128 -23.05 5.06 12.78
N GLU A 129 -22.91 4.35 11.68
CA GLU A 129 -23.44 2.99 11.55
C GLU A 129 -22.47 2.11 10.76
N PRO A 130 -22.19 0.88 11.22
CA PRO A 130 -21.37 -0.06 10.47
C PRO A 130 -22.08 -0.46 9.17
N CYS A 131 -21.30 -0.60 8.10
CA CYS A 131 -21.77 -1.01 6.80
C CYS A 131 -20.71 -1.89 6.11
N ASN A 132 -21.15 -2.67 5.12
CA ASN A 132 -20.27 -3.55 4.33
C ASN A 132 -19.42 -4.52 5.18
N ASN A 133 -20.10 -5.40 5.92
CA ASN A 133 -19.48 -6.41 6.79
C ASN A 133 -18.92 -7.63 6.02
N GLN A 134 -19.03 -7.64 4.70
CA GLN A 134 -18.39 -8.66 3.87
C GLN A 134 -16.87 -8.47 3.84
N THR A 135 -16.13 -9.57 3.91
CA THR A 135 -14.68 -9.55 3.72
C THR A 135 -14.35 -9.24 2.27
N CYS A 136 -13.36 -8.37 2.04
CA CYS A 136 -12.86 -8.10 0.69
C CYS A 136 -12.26 -9.38 0.09
N PRO A 137 -12.43 -9.61 -1.22
CA PRO A 137 -11.77 -10.74 -1.89
C PRO A 137 -10.25 -10.62 -1.74
N PRO A 138 -9.54 -11.75 -1.69
CA PRO A 138 -8.09 -11.76 -1.57
C PRO A 138 -7.43 -11.20 -2.84
N GLU A 139 -6.29 -10.54 -2.66
CA GLU A 139 -5.57 -9.84 -3.73
C GLU A 139 -4.10 -10.26 -3.78
N TRP A 140 -3.54 -10.24 -4.99
CA TRP A 140 -2.11 -10.41 -5.20
C TRP A 140 -1.34 -9.15 -4.81
N VAL A 141 -0.44 -9.29 -3.85
CA VAL A 141 0.50 -8.24 -3.46
C VAL A 141 1.88 -8.59 -3.99
N ALA A 142 2.40 -7.75 -4.88
CA ALA A 142 3.74 -7.88 -5.42
C ALA A 142 4.75 -7.12 -4.54
N LEU A 143 5.79 -7.83 -4.09
CA LEU A 143 6.91 -7.22 -3.37
C LEU A 143 7.87 -6.52 -4.34
N ASP A 144 8.87 -5.86 -3.77
CA ASP A 144 9.92 -5.21 -4.52
C ASP A 144 10.70 -6.20 -5.41
N TRP A 145 11.22 -5.65 -6.50
CA TRP A 145 12.10 -6.39 -7.40
C TRP A 145 13.48 -6.59 -6.77
N SER A 146 14.06 -7.76 -6.99
CA SER A 146 15.47 -8.03 -6.76
C SER A 146 16.35 -7.15 -7.64
N GLU A 147 17.64 -7.13 -7.33
CA GLU A 147 18.64 -6.66 -8.28
C GLU A 147 18.64 -7.51 -9.56
N CYS A 148 19.08 -6.90 -10.65
CA CYS A 148 19.25 -7.59 -11.93
C CYS A 148 20.41 -8.57 -11.83
N THR A 149 20.20 -9.83 -12.25
CA THR A 149 21.24 -10.85 -12.31
C THR A 149 21.42 -11.33 -13.75
N PRO A 150 22.65 -11.30 -14.30
CA PRO A 150 23.88 -10.73 -13.70
C PRO A 150 23.81 -9.20 -13.52
N SER A 151 24.68 -8.64 -12.69
CA SER A 151 24.76 -7.20 -12.39
C SER A 151 25.33 -6.34 -13.54
N CYS A 152 25.48 -6.95 -14.72
CA CYS A 152 25.90 -6.34 -15.97
C CYS A 152 25.23 -7.06 -17.14
N GLY A 153 25.11 -6.41 -18.29
CA GLY A 153 24.58 -7.02 -19.50
C GLY A 153 23.09 -7.39 -19.39
N PRO A 154 22.61 -8.30 -20.27
CA PRO A 154 21.25 -8.80 -20.23
C PRO A 154 21.04 -9.78 -19.07
N GLY A 155 19.92 -9.64 -18.37
CA GLY A 155 19.60 -10.46 -17.21
C GLY A 155 18.14 -10.41 -16.82
N PHE A 156 17.85 -10.90 -15.61
CA PHE A 156 16.51 -10.90 -15.03
C PHE A 156 16.53 -10.35 -13.61
N ARG A 157 15.45 -9.68 -13.24
CA ARG A 157 15.10 -9.37 -11.86
C ARG A 157 13.85 -10.16 -11.49
N HIS A 158 13.81 -10.65 -10.27
CA HIS A 158 12.73 -11.47 -9.75
C HIS A 158 12.01 -10.73 -8.63
N ARG A 159 10.74 -11.01 -8.40
CA ARG A 159 10.03 -10.55 -7.22
C ARG A 159 9.13 -11.65 -6.69
N ILE A 160 8.84 -11.55 -5.40
CA ILE A 160 7.88 -12.44 -4.74
C ILE A 160 6.48 -11.82 -4.90
N VAL A 161 5.50 -12.65 -5.20
CA VAL A 161 4.09 -12.26 -5.28
C VAL A 161 3.34 -13.12 -4.28
N LEU A 162 2.67 -12.48 -3.33
CA LEU A 162 1.95 -13.14 -2.23
C LEU A 162 0.45 -12.95 -2.43
N CYS A 163 -0.33 -14.00 -2.22
CA CYS A 163 -1.78 -13.85 -2.08
C CYS A 163 -2.05 -13.34 -0.66
N LYS A 164 -2.74 -12.21 -0.52
CA LYS A 164 -3.12 -11.66 0.78
C LYS A 164 -4.63 -11.57 0.90
N SER A 165 -5.11 -11.70 2.14
CA SER A 165 -6.47 -11.32 2.53
C SER A 165 -6.76 -9.87 2.11
N GLY A 166 -8.03 -9.53 1.91
CA GLY A 166 -8.38 -8.22 1.36
C GLY A 166 -8.16 -7.04 2.33
N ASP A 167 -7.81 -7.29 3.60
CA ASP A 167 -7.29 -6.30 4.56
C ASP A 167 -5.75 -6.34 4.67
N HIS A 168 -5.10 -7.16 3.86
CA HIS A 168 -3.65 -7.39 3.79
C HIS A 168 -2.98 -7.89 5.08
N SER A 169 -3.75 -8.34 6.06
CA SER A 169 -3.27 -8.76 7.39
C SER A 169 -2.65 -10.16 7.36
N VAL A 170 -3.24 -11.08 6.59
CA VAL A 170 -2.83 -12.48 6.51
C VAL A 170 -2.41 -12.84 5.09
N THR A 171 -1.28 -13.56 4.97
CA THR A 171 -0.84 -14.21 3.73
C THR A 171 -1.57 -15.53 3.56
N LEU A 172 -2.24 -15.69 2.42
CA LEU A 172 -3.08 -16.83 2.08
C LEU A 172 -2.38 -17.76 1.07
N PRO A 173 -2.83 -19.02 0.93
CA PRO A 173 -2.42 -19.89 -0.16
C PRO A 173 -2.71 -19.27 -1.54
N THR A 174 -1.81 -19.50 -2.50
CA THR A 174 -1.89 -18.94 -3.87
C THR A 174 -3.20 -19.23 -4.58
N ALA A 175 -3.81 -20.40 -4.32
CA ALA A 175 -5.08 -20.82 -4.92
C ALA A 175 -6.28 -19.95 -4.53
N GLN A 176 -6.18 -19.13 -3.47
CA GLN A 176 -7.28 -18.23 -3.07
C GLN A 176 -7.35 -16.96 -3.92
N CYS A 177 -6.25 -16.56 -4.55
CA CYS A 177 -6.22 -15.40 -5.44
C CYS A 177 -6.45 -15.82 -6.89
N HIS A 178 -7.10 -14.96 -7.67
CA HIS A 178 -7.41 -15.25 -9.06
C HIS A 178 -6.14 -15.23 -9.94
N GLU A 179 -5.77 -16.36 -10.54
CA GLU A 179 -4.50 -16.50 -11.27
C GLU A 179 -4.39 -15.51 -12.45
N ALA A 180 -5.48 -15.14 -13.12
CA ALA A 180 -5.42 -14.17 -14.22
C ALA A 180 -5.02 -12.75 -13.79
N THR A 181 -5.15 -12.43 -12.50
CA THR A 181 -4.74 -11.13 -11.95
C THR A 181 -3.33 -11.16 -11.36
N LYS A 182 -2.66 -12.32 -11.41
CA LYS A 182 -1.34 -12.50 -10.80
C LYS A 182 -0.28 -11.68 -11.52
N PRO A 183 0.41 -10.76 -10.83
CA PRO A 183 1.50 -9.99 -11.41
C PRO A 183 2.68 -10.88 -11.81
N PRO A 184 3.49 -10.47 -12.81
CA PRO A 184 4.67 -11.23 -13.22
C PRO A 184 5.71 -11.29 -12.10
N THR A 185 6.32 -12.46 -11.90
CA THR A 185 7.38 -12.69 -10.90
C THR A 185 8.80 -12.50 -11.45
N SER A 186 8.94 -12.34 -12.76
CA SER A 186 10.23 -12.15 -13.44
C SER A 186 10.11 -11.05 -14.49
N MET A 187 11.15 -10.24 -14.62
CA MET A 187 11.24 -9.18 -15.61
C MET A 187 12.66 -9.11 -16.18
N ARG A 188 12.76 -8.91 -17.50
CA ARG A 188 14.04 -8.70 -18.18
C ARG A 188 14.63 -7.35 -17.80
N CYS A 189 15.95 -7.32 -17.66
CA CYS A 189 16.74 -6.10 -17.45
C CYS A 189 17.99 -6.14 -18.31
N ASN A 190 18.47 -4.95 -18.73
CA ASN A 190 19.67 -4.80 -19.52
C ASN A 190 20.53 -3.70 -18.88
N LEU A 191 21.60 -4.11 -18.19
CA LEU A 191 22.54 -3.20 -17.54
C LEU A 191 23.70 -2.84 -18.47
N ARG A 192 24.68 -2.11 -17.93
CA ARG A 192 25.94 -1.79 -18.64
C ARG A 192 26.62 -3.08 -19.11
N ARG A 193 27.32 -3.03 -20.25
CA ARG A 193 28.05 -4.20 -20.78
C ARG A 193 28.94 -4.81 -19.69
N CYS A 194 28.98 -6.14 -19.63
CA CYS A 194 29.86 -6.83 -18.72
C CYS A 194 31.33 -6.56 -19.07
N PRO A 195 32.21 -6.49 -18.06
CA PRO A 195 33.65 -6.49 -18.30
C PRO A 195 34.05 -7.71 -19.13
N PRO A 196 34.99 -7.57 -20.08
CA PRO A 196 35.44 -8.69 -20.88
C PRO A 196 36.14 -9.74 -19.99
N PRO A 197 36.06 -11.02 -20.34
CA PRO A 197 36.84 -12.07 -19.69
C PRO A 197 38.34 -11.79 -19.77
N ARG A 198 39.07 -12.22 -18.74
CA ARG A 198 40.50 -11.99 -18.61
C ARG A 198 41.24 -13.25 -18.21
N TRP A 199 42.50 -13.34 -18.62
CA TRP A 199 43.41 -14.36 -18.13
C TRP A 199 43.71 -14.13 -16.65
N VAL A 200 43.54 -15.18 -15.86
CA VAL A 200 43.87 -15.23 -14.45
C VAL A 200 44.89 -16.34 -14.25
N THR A 201 45.98 -16.00 -13.56
CA THR A 201 47.08 -16.92 -13.27
C THR A 201 47.07 -17.30 -11.80
N GLY A 202 47.25 -18.58 -11.50
CA GLY A 202 47.56 -19.04 -10.15
C GLY A 202 49.01 -18.77 -9.77
N GLU A 203 49.36 -19.14 -8.54
CA GLU A 203 50.74 -19.15 -8.07
C GLU A 203 51.58 -20.17 -8.85
N TRP A 204 52.88 -19.92 -8.93
CA TRP A 204 53.83 -20.89 -9.45
C TRP A 204 53.93 -22.07 -8.49
N GLY A 205 53.83 -23.28 -9.03
CA GLY A 205 54.16 -24.49 -8.27
C GLY A 205 55.65 -24.58 -7.97
N GLU A 206 56.03 -25.62 -7.22
CA GLU A 206 57.42 -25.87 -6.88
C GLU A 206 58.29 -26.08 -8.12
N CYS A 207 59.56 -25.68 -8.02
CA CYS A 207 60.53 -25.90 -9.08
C CYS A 207 60.75 -27.42 -9.25
N SER A 208 60.73 -27.90 -10.50
CA SER A 208 60.95 -29.32 -10.80
C SER A 208 62.32 -29.84 -10.35
N ALA A 209 63.29 -28.94 -10.13
CA ALA A 209 64.63 -29.26 -9.70
C ALA A 209 64.86 -28.80 -8.25
N GLN A 210 65.36 -29.72 -7.41
CA GLN A 210 65.75 -29.43 -6.03
C GLN A 210 66.98 -28.51 -5.93
N CYS A 211 67.83 -28.51 -6.97
CA CYS A 211 68.98 -27.63 -7.07
C CYS A 211 69.29 -27.33 -8.56
N GLY A 212 69.79 -26.12 -8.86
CA GLY A 212 70.11 -25.69 -10.22
C GLY A 212 68.90 -25.29 -11.06
N LEU A 213 68.97 -25.48 -12.38
CA LEU A 213 67.92 -25.09 -13.33
C LEU A 213 66.79 -26.12 -13.37
N GLY A 214 65.56 -25.64 -13.25
CA GLY A 214 64.34 -26.42 -13.39
C GLY A 214 63.23 -25.66 -14.12
N GLN A 215 62.04 -26.25 -14.14
CA GLN A 215 60.82 -25.63 -14.66
C GLN A 215 59.75 -25.64 -13.58
N GLN A 216 58.96 -24.58 -13.53
CA GLN A 216 57.77 -24.49 -12.69
C GLN A 216 56.54 -24.26 -13.56
N ARG A 217 55.40 -24.81 -13.12
CA ARG A 217 54.09 -24.69 -13.79
C ARG A 217 53.15 -23.87 -12.93
N ARG A 218 52.30 -23.06 -13.55
CA ARG A 218 51.16 -22.41 -12.89
C ARG A 218 49.87 -22.69 -13.64
N SER A 219 48.73 -22.50 -12.97
CA SER A 219 47.44 -22.49 -13.65
C SER A 219 47.28 -21.19 -14.43
N VAL A 220 46.76 -21.29 -15.65
CA VAL A 220 46.37 -20.16 -16.49
C VAL A 220 44.97 -20.46 -16.98
N GLN A 221 43.99 -19.65 -16.55
CA GLN A 221 42.59 -19.86 -16.87
C GLN A 221 41.99 -18.56 -17.41
N CYS A 222 41.19 -18.66 -18.47
CA CYS A 222 40.37 -17.55 -18.92
C CYS A 222 39.09 -17.52 -18.09
N LEU A 223 38.89 -16.45 -17.32
CA LEU A 223 37.72 -16.31 -16.45
C LEU A 223 36.86 -15.11 -16.88
N ALA A 224 35.55 -15.33 -16.91
CA ALA A 224 34.54 -14.28 -17.04
C ALA A 224 34.53 -13.37 -15.80
N HIS A 225 33.85 -12.23 -15.91
CA HIS A 225 33.67 -11.32 -14.76
C HIS A 225 33.01 -12.00 -13.55
N THR A 226 32.20 -13.04 -13.76
CA THR A 226 31.56 -13.85 -12.72
C THR A 226 32.50 -14.90 -12.08
N GLY A 227 33.74 -15.03 -12.56
CA GLY A 227 34.70 -16.06 -12.12
C GLY A 227 34.51 -17.42 -12.77
N GLN A 228 33.53 -17.57 -13.68
CA GLN A 228 33.34 -18.81 -14.43
C GLN A 228 34.36 -18.96 -15.58
N PRO A 229 34.76 -20.19 -15.94
CA PRO A 229 35.61 -20.43 -17.11
C PRO A 229 34.98 -19.87 -18.39
N SER A 230 35.77 -19.18 -19.20
CA SER A 230 35.36 -18.61 -20.49
C SER A 230 36.37 -18.96 -21.59
N MET A 231 35.94 -18.87 -22.85
CA MET A 231 36.79 -19.05 -24.04
C MET A 231 36.93 -17.74 -24.84
N GLU A 232 36.42 -16.63 -24.31
CA GLU A 232 36.38 -15.34 -24.99
C GLU A 232 37.62 -14.47 -24.71
N CYS A 233 38.61 -14.98 -23.98
CA CYS A 233 39.86 -14.26 -23.79
C CYS A 233 40.66 -14.22 -25.10
N VAL A 234 41.39 -13.12 -25.29
CA VAL A 234 42.29 -12.99 -26.43
C VAL A 234 43.52 -13.88 -26.21
N GLU A 235 43.73 -14.85 -27.10
CA GLU A 235 44.81 -15.85 -26.98
C GLU A 235 46.21 -15.23 -27.01
N SER A 236 46.41 -14.14 -27.75
CA SER A 236 47.70 -13.43 -27.79
C SER A 236 48.11 -12.79 -26.45
N LEU A 237 47.16 -12.61 -25.53
CA LEU A 237 47.40 -12.08 -24.18
C LEU A 237 47.56 -13.21 -23.14
N GLN A 238 47.57 -14.48 -23.55
CA GLN A 238 47.71 -15.60 -22.64
C GLN A 238 49.07 -15.56 -21.92
N PRO A 239 49.10 -15.47 -20.58
CA PRO A 239 50.35 -15.52 -19.83
C PRO A 239 51.02 -16.90 -19.92
N PRO A 240 52.36 -16.98 -19.79
CA PRO A 240 53.05 -18.26 -19.83
C PRO A 240 52.60 -19.16 -18.67
N GLY A 241 52.20 -20.39 -18.98
CA GLY A 241 51.89 -21.42 -17.98
C GLY A 241 53.11 -22.16 -17.44
N MET A 242 54.28 -21.94 -18.03
CA MET A 242 55.55 -22.56 -17.66
C MET A 242 56.66 -21.52 -17.68
N GLN A 243 57.56 -21.55 -16.70
CA GLN A 243 58.77 -20.75 -16.72
C GLN A 243 59.95 -21.52 -16.13
N GLN A 244 61.16 -21.03 -16.43
CA GLN A 244 62.37 -21.51 -15.78
C GLN A 244 62.45 -21.00 -14.34
N CYS A 245 63.02 -21.83 -13.47
CA CYS A 245 63.32 -21.52 -12.08
C CYS A 245 64.74 -21.98 -11.76
N GLU A 246 65.39 -21.31 -10.81
CA GLU A 246 66.71 -21.69 -10.32
C GLU A 246 66.64 -21.86 -8.81
N SER A 247 66.94 -23.07 -8.33
CA SER A 247 67.03 -23.39 -6.90
C SER A 247 68.49 -23.33 -6.47
N LYS A 248 68.77 -22.58 -5.40
CA LYS A 248 70.13 -22.47 -4.86
C LYS A 248 70.59 -23.83 -4.37
N CYS A 249 71.69 -24.33 -4.91
CA CYS A 249 72.37 -25.49 -4.36
C CYS A 249 73.01 -25.07 -3.04
N GLU A 250 72.56 -25.61 -1.90
CA GLU A 250 73.42 -25.62 -0.73
C GLU A 250 74.63 -26.49 -1.07
N SER A 251 75.76 -25.85 -1.34
CA SER A 251 77.05 -26.51 -1.27
C SER A 251 77.15 -27.10 0.14
N GLY A 252 77.21 -28.43 0.22
CA GLY A 252 77.54 -29.12 1.47
C GLY A 252 78.78 -28.50 2.13
N PRO A 253 78.91 -28.66 3.46
CA PRO A 253 79.86 -27.90 4.26
C PRO A 253 81.28 -28.01 3.70
N THR A 254 81.84 -26.84 3.41
CA THR A 254 83.26 -26.48 3.35
C THR A 254 84.24 -27.64 3.56
N ASP A 255 84.91 -27.98 2.46
CA ASP A 255 86.36 -28.18 2.33
C ASP A 255 87.13 -28.18 3.67
N ASN A 256 87.29 -29.38 4.25
CA ASN A 256 88.30 -29.64 5.26
C ASN A 256 89.30 -30.65 4.66
N PRO A 257 90.57 -30.26 4.42
CA PRO A 257 91.54 -31.05 3.64
C PRO A 257 92.18 -32.22 4.41
N GLU A 258 91.42 -32.94 5.25
CA GLU A 258 91.97 -34.07 6.05
C GLU A 258 91.28 -35.44 5.90
N GLU A 259 90.26 -35.62 5.05
CA GLU A 259 89.72 -36.96 4.77
C GLU A 259 89.44 -37.24 3.29
N CYS A 260 90.50 -37.31 2.49
CA CYS A 260 90.47 -38.03 1.20
C CYS A 260 90.20 -39.53 1.48
N LYS A 261 89.00 -40.02 1.13
CA LYS A 261 88.57 -41.43 1.29
C LYS A 261 88.09 -42.01 -0.04
N ASP A 262 88.37 -43.28 -0.29
CA ASP A 262 87.87 -43.99 -1.48
C ASP A 262 86.38 -44.33 -1.33
N VAL A 263 85.57 -43.88 -2.28
CA VAL A 263 84.12 -44.11 -2.34
C VAL A 263 83.83 -45.39 -3.12
N ASN A 264 84.14 -46.54 -2.49
CA ASN A 264 84.03 -47.88 -3.09
C ASN A 264 82.60 -48.33 -3.47
N LYS A 265 81.57 -47.55 -3.09
CA LYS A 265 80.17 -47.82 -3.49
C LYS A 265 79.86 -47.44 -4.94
N VAL A 266 80.59 -46.48 -5.52
CA VAL A 266 80.31 -45.91 -6.85
C VAL A 266 81.31 -46.41 -7.89
N ALA A 267 82.54 -46.70 -7.48
CA ALA A 267 83.57 -47.29 -8.34
C ALA A 267 84.44 -48.26 -7.54
N TYR A 268 84.75 -49.44 -8.10
CA TYR A 268 85.68 -50.38 -7.47
C TYR A 268 87.12 -49.91 -7.73
N CYS A 269 87.65 -49.13 -6.80
CA CYS A 269 88.91 -48.41 -6.94
C CYS A 269 90.14 -49.25 -7.31
N PRO A 270 90.28 -50.52 -6.87
CA PRO A 270 91.38 -51.37 -7.34
C PRO A 270 91.39 -51.63 -8.86
N LEU A 271 90.21 -51.67 -9.50
CA LEU A 271 90.12 -51.80 -10.97
C LEU A 271 90.43 -50.49 -11.68
N VAL A 272 90.07 -49.35 -11.08
CA VAL A 272 90.39 -48.01 -11.59
C VAL A 272 91.91 -47.84 -11.73
N LEU A 273 92.67 -48.27 -10.72
CA LEU A 273 94.14 -48.26 -10.78
C LEU A 273 94.67 -49.26 -11.83
N LYS A 274 94.17 -50.51 -11.82
CA LYS A 274 94.62 -51.58 -12.73
C LYS A 274 94.45 -51.22 -14.21
N PHE A 275 93.38 -50.49 -14.55
CA PHE A 275 93.09 -50.06 -15.94
C PHE A 275 93.52 -48.61 -16.24
N LYS A 276 94.32 -47.97 -15.37
CA LYS A 276 94.85 -46.61 -15.54
C LYS A 276 93.79 -45.52 -15.73
N PHE A 277 92.63 -45.67 -15.09
CA PHE A 277 91.56 -44.67 -15.14
C PHE A 277 91.77 -43.50 -14.16
N CYS A 278 92.83 -43.52 -13.34
CA CYS A 278 93.22 -42.41 -12.44
C CYS A 278 93.51 -41.09 -13.16
N SER A 279 93.78 -41.12 -14.47
CA SER A 279 93.92 -39.92 -15.30
C SER A 279 92.62 -39.13 -15.49
N ARG A 280 91.47 -39.75 -15.23
CA ARG A 280 90.16 -39.10 -15.37
C ARG A 280 89.73 -38.49 -14.03
N THR A 281 89.38 -37.21 -14.07
CA THR A 281 88.98 -36.40 -12.91
C THR A 281 87.88 -37.06 -12.06
N TYR A 282 86.87 -37.64 -12.71
CA TYR A 282 85.78 -38.36 -12.04
C TYR A 282 86.29 -39.53 -11.17
N PHE A 283 87.13 -40.40 -11.74
CA PHE A 283 87.67 -41.54 -11.01
C PHE A 283 88.70 -41.14 -9.96
N ARG A 284 89.44 -40.06 -10.20
CA ARG A 284 90.39 -39.49 -9.24
C ARG A 284 89.71 -38.88 -8.01
N GLN A 285 88.52 -38.30 -8.17
CA GLN A 285 87.71 -37.80 -7.06
C GLN A 285 87.07 -38.94 -6.25
N MET A 286 86.58 -39.98 -6.92
CA MET A 286 85.93 -41.12 -6.25
C MET A 286 86.94 -42.10 -5.61
N CYS A 287 88.13 -42.26 -6.18
CA CYS A 287 89.18 -43.17 -5.74
C CYS A 287 90.45 -42.40 -5.31
N CYS A 288 90.22 -41.39 -4.47
CA CYS A 288 91.20 -40.40 -4.07
C CYS A 288 92.47 -41.00 -3.43
N LYS A 289 92.35 -42.01 -2.55
CA LYS A 289 93.51 -42.72 -1.98
C LYS A 289 94.14 -43.69 -2.98
N THR A 290 93.32 -44.44 -3.72
CA THR A 290 93.84 -45.44 -4.66
C THR A 290 94.62 -44.81 -5.84
N CYS A 291 94.29 -43.59 -6.23
CA CYS A 291 94.98 -42.85 -7.30
C CYS A 291 96.05 -41.86 -6.79
N GLN A 292 96.38 -41.90 -5.50
CA GLN A 292 97.37 -41.00 -4.91
C GLN A 292 98.80 -41.42 -5.31
N GLY A 293 99.30 -40.86 -6.42
CA GLY A 293 100.66 -41.12 -6.94
C GLY A 293 100.75 -41.72 -8.35
N HIS A 294 99.65 -41.79 -9.09
CA HIS A 294 99.56 -42.28 -10.47
C HIS A 294 98.81 -41.29 -11.37
#